data_AF-A0A150VKY0-F1
#
_entry.id   AF-A0A150VKY0-F1
#
_cell.length_a   1.000
_cell.length_b   1.000
_cell.length_c   1.000
_cell.angle_alpha   90.00
_cell.angle_beta   90.00
_cell.angle_gamma   90.00
#
_symmetry.space_group_name_H-M   'P 1'
#
loop_
_entity.id
_entity.type
_entity.pdbx_description
1 polymer ?
#
loop_
_entity_poly.entity_id
_entity_poly.type
_entity_poly.pdbx_seq_one_letter_code
_entity_poly.pdbx_strand_id
1 'polypeptide(L)'
;MTTLHSSRAARGTAGRARPFFWEEATEEWHAARGEERRAEFPEYVTRKLRAVREGVGREAGTVASMRTIHRIFLSDGEPERLPNSYLAEHYTLTLFGLHQHAASSPVHQTGVGLGTACLRLQQSQALTGPSVQRRLITATTAQDMHELAQHLRRLVPLLRQAGIGVDYTRLFHEMAQWDGPGRNRVLRAWGLQYTDPGEEEGDRAGEEPAPYWVTFVPGSGDAGAELAALRSGTGREAGTVAAMWPFYRTRMGSELRDRGSLTLDLVAEHTALTLFARHQQTHAHRMHLPGASPGTAAGLLARKATAGGEGKSTAASLEKRFGVLLTSGDCDELAAHLRSLVPLLNRASIELDYDLLRSALRLWDDPRRPHATSRFRQRWDHDFHRAATS
;
A
#
# COMPACT_ATOMS: atom_id res chain seq x y z
N MET A 1 42.53 -19.55 52.20
CA MET A 1 41.15 -19.48 51.68
C MET A 1 40.58 -18.09 51.92
N THR A 2 39.67 -17.66 51.04
CA THR A 2 38.86 -16.42 51.04
C THR A 2 39.33 -15.34 50.06
N THR A 3 39.02 -15.57 48.79
CA THR A 3 38.98 -14.56 47.73
C THR A 3 37.66 -13.76 47.84
N LEU A 4 37.77 -12.45 48.05
CA LEU A 4 36.63 -11.52 48.05
C LEU A 4 36.16 -11.30 46.61
N HIS A 5 35.04 -11.93 46.25
CA HIS A 5 34.30 -11.65 45.03
C HIS A 5 33.54 -10.32 45.22
N SER A 6 34.01 -9.25 44.57
CA SER A 6 33.26 -7.99 44.48
C SER A 6 32.12 -8.17 43.48
N SER A 7 30.96 -8.55 43.99
CA SER A 7 29.70 -8.54 43.25
C SER A 7 29.29 -7.09 43.01
N ARG A 8 29.59 -6.59 41.80
CA ARG A 8 29.03 -5.32 41.32
C ARG A 8 27.59 -5.59 40.91
N ALA A 9 26.69 -5.39 41.86
CA ALA A 9 25.25 -5.46 41.69
C ALA A 9 24.83 -4.67 40.44
N ALA A 10 24.41 -5.41 39.41
CA ALA A 10 23.70 -4.88 38.26
C ALA A 10 22.39 -4.25 38.76
N ARG A 11 22.37 -2.92 38.86
CA ARG A 11 21.11 -2.19 38.99
C ARG A 11 20.39 -2.30 37.64
N GLY A 12 19.48 -3.25 37.57
CA GLY A 12 18.48 -3.33 36.51
C GLY A 12 17.63 -2.05 36.54
N THR A 13 17.92 -1.15 35.61
CA THR A 13 16.89 -0.28 35.04
C THR A 13 16.43 -1.02 33.79
N ALA A 14 15.14 -1.36 33.71
CA ALA A 14 14.55 -1.95 32.52
C ALA A 14 14.87 -1.02 31.34
N GLY A 15 15.80 -1.45 30.49
CA GLY A 15 16.45 -0.61 29.50
C GLY A 15 15.50 -0.22 28.39
N ARG A 16 14.95 0.99 28.46
CA ARG A 16 14.37 1.63 27.28
C ARG A 16 15.51 1.77 26.28
N ALA A 17 15.39 1.14 25.11
CA ALA A 17 16.37 1.28 24.04
C ALA A 17 16.61 2.78 23.79
N ARG A 18 17.87 3.18 23.60
CA ARG A 18 18.22 4.58 23.37
C ARG A 18 17.48 5.09 22.12
N PRO A 19 16.87 6.30 22.16
CA PRO A 19 16.18 6.85 21.01
C PRO A 19 17.14 7.05 19.84
N PHE A 20 16.61 6.93 18.63
CA PHE A 20 17.34 7.27 17.41
C PHE A 20 17.67 8.77 17.39
N PHE A 21 18.66 9.16 16.58
CA PHE A 21 19.11 10.56 16.56
C PHE A 21 18.02 11.55 16.11
N TRP A 22 17.10 11.15 15.22
CA TRP A 22 15.99 12.02 14.80
C TRP A 22 14.94 12.23 15.91
N GLU A 23 14.75 11.25 16.80
CA GLU A 23 13.94 11.36 18.01
C GLU A 23 14.63 12.29 19.00
N GLU A 24 15.91 12.03 19.31
CA GLU A 24 16.76 12.87 20.19
C GLU A 24 16.73 14.34 19.73
N ALA A 25 16.97 14.60 18.44
CA ALA A 25 16.96 15.97 17.90
C ALA A 25 15.60 16.66 18.08
N THR A 26 14.50 15.92 17.94
CA THR A 26 13.14 16.46 18.08
C THR A 26 12.80 16.77 19.53
N GLU A 27 13.14 15.86 20.45
CA GLU A 27 12.97 16.05 21.89
C GLU A 27 13.74 17.29 22.38
N GLU A 28 15.00 17.42 21.98
CA GLU A 28 15.87 18.54 22.34
C GLU A 28 15.38 19.88 21.79
N TRP A 29 14.80 19.88 20.59
CA TRP A 29 14.15 21.08 20.04
C TRP A 29 12.96 21.54 20.88
N HIS A 30 12.11 20.60 21.30
CA HIS A 30 10.95 20.92 22.13
C HIS A 30 11.36 21.38 23.54
N ALA A 31 12.39 20.75 24.12
CA ALA A 31 12.95 21.15 25.40
C ALA A 31 13.50 22.59 25.37
N ALA A 32 14.32 22.93 24.36
CA ALA A 32 14.88 24.27 24.20
C ALA A 32 13.78 25.36 24.02
N ARG A 33 12.69 25.04 23.31
CA ARG A 33 11.54 25.94 23.15
C ARG A 33 10.76 26.20 24.44
N GLY A 34 10.61 25.18 25.29
CA GLY A 34 9.87 25.30 26.56
C GLY A 34 10.54 26.22 27.57
N GLU A 35 11.86 26.42 27.46
CA GLU A 35 12.66 27.25 28.37
C GLU A 35 12.78 28.73 27.95
N GLU A 36 11.90 29.22 27.05
CA GLU A 36 11.97 30.58 26.45
C GLU A 36 13.28 30.90 25.71
N ARG A 37 14.15 29.90 25.51
CA ARG A 37 15.51 30.04 24.98
C ARG A 37 15.63 29.45 23.57
N ARG A 38 15.48 30.35 22.59
CA ARG A 38 15.87 30.21 21.17
C ARG A 38 15.06 29.19 20.34
N ALA A 39 14.75 29.61 19.11
CA ALA A 39 14.17 28.76 18.07
C ALA A 39 15.28 27.98 17.31
N GLU A 40 16.26 27.43 18.02
CA GLU A 40 17.46 26.83 17.43
C GLU A 40 17.83 25.51 18.13
N PHE A 41 18.42 24.57 17.40
CA PHE A 41 18.92 23.32 17.97
C PHE A 41 20.17 23.58 18.84
N PRO A 42 20.37 22.81 19.93
CA PRO A 42 21.64 22.81 20.66
C PRO A 42 22.85 22.57 19.74
N GLU A 43 24.01 23.13 20.08
CA GLU A 43 25.21 23.07 19.24
C GLU A 43 25.62 21.63 18.90
N TYR A 44 25.54 20.72 19.88
CA TYR A 44 25.91 19.33 19.65
C TYR A 44 24.95 18.62 18.68
N VAL A 45 23.65 18.96 18.67
CA VAL A 45 22.67 18.47 17.69
C VAL A 45 23.00 19.03 16.31
N THR A 46 23.33 20.32 16.23
CA THR A 46 23.76 20.96 14.98
C THR A 46 25.02 20.31 14.39
N ARG A 47 25.99 19.94 15.25
CA ARG A 47 27.19 19.20 14.85
C ARG A 47 26.85 17.79 14.35
N LYS A 48 25.99 17.05 15.05
CA LYS A 48 25.52 15.72 14.59
C LYS A 48 24.74 15.82 13.28
N LEU A 49 23.90 16.84 13.09
CA LEU A 49 23.20 17.13 11.83
C LEU A 49 24.16 17.39 10.67
N ARG A 50 25.30 18.07 10.92
CA ARG A 50 26.36 18.23 9.93
C ARG A 50 27.00 16.89 9.59
N ALA A 51 27.36 16.09 10.59
CA ALA A 51 27.96 14.78 10.40
C ALA A 51 27.08 13.82 9.59
N VAL A 52 25.76 13.74 9.86
CA VAL A 52 24.87 12.88 9.06
C VAL A 52 24.71 13.36 7.60
N ARG A 53 24.91 14.65 7.32
CA ARG A 53 24.94 15.16 5.94
C ARG A 53 26.22 14.78 5.19
N GLU A 54 27.35 14.61 5.89
CA GLU A 54 28.60 14.11 5.29
C GLU A 54 28.45 12.66 4.79
N GLY A 55 27.54 11.89 5.40
CA GLY A 55 27.16 10.53 4.98
C GLY A 55 26.39 10.42 3.68
N VAL A 56 25.87 11.54 3.15
CA VAL A 56 24.98 11.52 2.00
C VAL A 56 25.71 10.98 0.76
N GLY A 57 25.25 9.82 0.26
CA GLY A 57 25.87 9.13 -0.88
C GLY A 57 27.18 8.42 -0.57
N ARG A 58 27.58 8.34 0.70
CA ARG A 58 28.71 7.55 1.17
C ARG A 58 28.24 6.18 1.65
N GLU A 59 29.11 5.19 1.53
CA GLU A 59 28.88 3.85 2.05
C GLU A 59 28.77 3.85 3.58
N ALA A 60 27.84 3.07 4.13
CA ALA A 60 27.64 2.97 5.57
C ALA A 60 28.92 2.48 6.28
N GLY A 61 29.19 2.99 7.48
CA GLY A 61 30.40 2.63 8.25
C GLY A 61 31.69 3.36 7.83
N THR A 62 31.75 3.93 6.62
CA THR A 62 32.95 4.66 6.12
C THR A 62 33.08 6.09 6.67
N VAL A 63 31.98 6.69 7.14
CA VAL A 63 31.95 8.07 7.64
C VAL A 63 32.17 8.11 9.14
N ALA A 64 33.42 8.39 9.55
CA ALA A 64 33.83 8.37 10.95
C ALA A 64 33.00 9.29 11.85
N SER A 65 32.59 10.47 11.36
CA SER A 65 31.80 11.45 12.12
C SER A 65 30.39 10.94 12.48
N MET A 66 29.87 9.93 11.77
CA MET A 66 28.56 9.32 12.02
C MET A 66 28.59 8.11 12.97
N ARG A 67 29.77 7.57 13.30
CA ARG A 67 29.88 6.34 14.12
C ARG A 67 29.21 6.48 15.48
N THR A 68 29.29 7.65 16.10
CA THR A 68 28.69 7.92 17.42
C THR A 68 27.19 8.25 17.35
N ILE A 69 26.65 8.40 16.14
CA ILE A 69 25.25 8.77 15.89
C ILE A 69 24.40 7.52 15.67
N HIS A 70 24.96 6.49 15.01
CA HIS A 70 24.30 5.20 14.86
C HIS A 70 23.95 4.59 16.23
N ARG A 71 22.77 4.01 16.32
CA ARG A 71 22.23 3.30 17.48
C ARG A 71 22.29 1.80 17.30
N ILE A 72 22.35 1.33 16.06
CA ILE A 72 22.59 -0.06 15.74
C ILE A 72 24.09 -0.30 15.83
N PHE A 73 24.46 -1.11 16.82
CA PHE A 73 25.84 -1.51 17.00
C PHE A 73 26.15 -2.69 16.10
N LEU A 74 27.31 -2.63 15.45
CA LEU A 74 27.91 -3.78 14.79
C LEU A 74 28.50 -4.69 15.88
N SER A 75 28.28 -5.98 15.76
CA SER A 75 28.87 -6.99 16.65
C SER A 75 30.36 -7.11 16.35
N ASP A 76 31.19 -7.38 17.36
CA ASP A 76 32.67 -7.50 17.22
C ASP A 76 33.13 -8.58 16.22
N GLY A 77 32.25 -9.49 15.79
CA GLY A 77 32.45 -10.33 14.61
C GLY A 77 31.91 -9.63 13.37
N GLU A 78 32.69 -8.71 12.81
CA GLU A 78 32.30 -7.94 11.62
C GLU A 78 31.89 -8.88 10.48
N PRO A 79 30.59 -8.96 10.12
CA PRO A 79 30.15 -9.78 9.02
C PRO A 79 30.75 -9.25 7.71
N GLU A 80 31.07 -10.14 6.77
CA GLU A 80 31.53 -9.78 5.42
C GLU A 80 30.58 -8.79 4.70
N ARG A 81 29.32 -8.71 5.15
CA ARG A 81 28.32 -7.72 4.75
C ARG A 81 27.64 -7.11 5.97
N LEU A 82 27.51 -5.78 6.00
CA LEU A 82 26.78 -5.05 7.03
C LEU A 82 25.32 -5.50 7.16
N PRO A 83 24.75 -5.58 8.38
CA PRO A 83 23.33 -5.90 8.57
C PRO A 83 22.40 -4.89 7.89
N ASN A 84 21.28 -5.37 7.32
CA ASN A 84 20.28 -4.52 6.67
C ASN A 84 19.77 -3.41 7.60
N SER A 85 19.63 -3.69 8.89
CA SER A 85 19.21 -2.70 9.88
C SER A 85 20.23 -1.57 10.00
N TYR A 86 21.53 -1.85 10.03
CA TYR A 86 22.58 -0.83 10.05
C TYR A 86 22.57 0.03 8.79
N LEU A 87 22.45 -0.61 7.61
CA LEU A 87 22.31 0.10 6.34
C LEU A 87 21.06 1.00 6.30
N ALA A 88 19.92 0.49 6.78
CA ALA A 88 18.68 1.24 6.87
C ALA A 88 18.80 2.46 7.79
N GLU A 89 19.45 2.31 8.95
CA GLU A 89 19.71 3.43 9.85
C GLU A 89 20.61 4.47 9.17
N HIS A 90 21.70 4.06 8.53
CA HIS A 90 22.59 4.98 7.80
C HIS A 90 21.82 5.79 6.75
N TYR A 91 21.04 5.13 5.89
CA TYR A 91 20.25 5.84 4.88
C TYR A 91 19.21 6.77 5.52
N THR A 92 18.51 6.31 6.56
CA THR A 92 17.51 7.11 7.27
C THR A 92 18.13 8.35 7.93
N LEU A 93 19.30 8.23 8.57
CA LEU A 93 20.06 9.34 9.14
C LEU A 93 20.44 10.37 8.08
N THR A 94 20.93 9.93 6.92
CA THR A 94 21.30 10.85 5.84
C THR A 94 20.09 11.56 5.23
N LEU A 95 18.96 10.86 5.06
CA LEU A 95 17.70 11.44 4.60
C LEU A 95 17.15 12.46 5.63
N PHE A 96 17.19 12.14 6.92
CA PHE A 96 16.80 13.05 8.00
C PHE A 96 17.69 14.29 8.01
N GLY A 97 19.01 14.12 7.93
CA GLY A 97 19.97 15.22 7.89
C GLY A 97 19.76 16.18 6.73
N LEU A 98 19.40 15.65 5.54
CA LEU A 98 19.02 16.44 4.38
C LEU A 98 17.68 17.17 4.56
N HIS A 99 16.70 16.50 5.16
CA HIS A 99 15.37 17.06 5.36
C HIS A 99 15.39 18.19 6.40
N GLN A 100 16.07 17.97 7.53
CA GLN A 100 16.18 18.95 8.61
C GLN A 100 17.04 20.17 8.20
N HIS A 101 17.87 20.04 7.17
CA HIS A 101 18.74 21.13 6.72
C HIS A 101 17.91 22.32 6.23
N ALA A 102 18.04 23.45 6.93
CA ALA A 102 17.27 24.68 6.69
C ALA A 102 15.75 24.57 6.93
N ALA A 103 15.29 23.49 7.59
CA ALA A 103 13.92 23.43 8.11
C ALA A 103 13.82 24.25 9.40
N SER A 104 12.74 25.03 9.54
CA SER A 104 12.48 25.90 10.68
C SER A 104 11.85 25.19 11.89
N SER A 105 11.54 23.91 11.75
CA SER A 105 10.96 23.04 12.78
C SER A 105 11.46 21.60 12.59
N PRO A 106 11.27 20.71 13.58
CA PRO A 106 11.62 19.30 13.46
C PRO A 106 10.84 18.66 12.33
N VAL A 107 11.57 17.96 11.45
CA VAL A 107 10.99 17.25 10.31
C VAL A 107 10.59 15.82 10.67
N HIS A 108 11.03 15.30 11.82
CA HIS A 108 10.53 14.05 12.36
C HIS A 108 9.17 14.29 13.03
N GLN A 109 8.13 13.64 12.51
CA GLN A 109 6.76 13.76 13.01
C GLN A 109 6.16 12.36 13.17
N THR A 110 5.99 11.92 14.41
CA THR A 110 5.39 10.61 14.72
C THR A 110 4.00 10.48 14.09
N GLY A 111 3.75 9.33 13.46
CA GLY A 111 2.47 9.02 12.80
C GLY A 111 2.34 9.52 11.36
N VAL A 112 3.21 10.41 10.89
CA VAL A 112 3.20 10.87 9.48
C VAL A 112 4.05 9.94 8.61
N GLY A 113 3.47 8.84 8.15
CA GLY A 113 4.16 7.92 7.22
C GLY A 113 4.40 8.53 5.83
N LEU A 114 5.24 7.86 5.03
CA LEU A 114 5.65 8.37 3.72
C LEU A 114 4.48 8.57 2.76
N GLY A 115 3.48 7.66 2.78
CA GLY A 115 2.28 7.80 1.94
C GLY A 115 1.47 9.05 2.28
N THR A 116 1.26 9.29 3.59
CA THR A 116 0.56 10.47 4.09
C THR A 116 1.31 11.76 3.73
N ALA A 117 2.63 11.76 3.90
CA ALA A 117 3.48 12.88 3.52
C ALA A 117 3.39 13.18 2.01
N CYS A 118 3.36 12.17 1.15
CA CYS A 118 3.21 12.35 -0.30
C CYS A 118 1.82 12.86 -0.69
N LEU A 119 0.75 12.41 -0.02
CA LEU A 119 -0.60 12.94 -0.25
C LEU A 119 -0.68 14.42 0.13
N ARG A 120 -0.15 14.81 1.30
CA ARG A 120 -0.08 16.21 1.72
C ARG A 120 0.74 17.06 0.74
N LEU A 121 1.84 16.51 0.22
CA LEU A 121 2.68 17.18 -0.78
C LEU A 121 1.95 17.39 -2.10
N GLN A 122 1.10 16.45 -2.51
CA GLN A 122 0.25 16.62 -3.69
C GLN A 122 -0.81 17.71 -3.48
N GLN A 123 -1.36 17.83 -2.27
CA GLN A 123 -2.39 18.82 -1.92
C GLN A 123 -1.82 20.23 -1.74
N SER A 124 -0.53 20.37 -1.38
CA SER A 124 0.10 21.67 -1.11
C SER A 124 0.39 22.55 -2.33
N GLN A 125 0.09 22.07 -3.56
CA GLN A 125 0.35 22.75 -4.84
C GLN A 125 1.82 23.17 -5.06
N ALA A 126 2.76 22.74 -4.22
CA ALA A 126 4.20 22.98 -4.38
C ALA A 126 4.75 22.39 -5.70
N LEU A 127 4.03 21.42 -6.28
CA LEU A 127 4.22 20.86 -7.60
C LEU A 127 2.86 20.50 -8.22
N THR A 128 2.82 20.30 -9.54
CA THR A 128 1.68 19.64 -10.18
C THR A 128 1.51 18.23 -9.62
N GLY A 129 0.30 17.86 -9.17
CA GLY A 129 0.02 16.56 -8.55
C GLY A 129 0.59 15.31 -9.25
N PRO A 130 0.53 15.19 -10.59
CA PRO A 130 1.10 14.05 -11.33
C PRO A 130 2.61 13.84 -11.12
N SER A 131 3.35 14.90 -10.76
CA SER A 131 4.80 14.82 -10.55
C SER A 131 5.18 14.15 -9.23
N VAL A 132 4.39 14.37 -8.17
CA VAL A 132 4.57 13.74 -6.84
C VAL A 132 4.26 12.26 -6.94
N GLN A 133 3.11 11.93 -7.54
CA GLN A 133 2.70 10.55 -7.78
C GLN A 133 3.75 9.78 -8.60
N ARG A 134 4.27 10.38 -9.68
CA ARG A 134 5.31 9.73 -10.50
C ARG A 134 6.56 9.40 -9.68
N ARG A 135 7.04 10.34 -8.86
CA ARG A 135 8.23 10.14 -8.01
C ARG A 135 8.01 9.05 -6.96
N LEU A 136 6.83 9.02 -6.34
CA LEU A 136 6.45 7.98 -5.40
C LEU A 136 6.41 6.61 -6.10
N ILE A 137 5.77 6.52 -7.27
CA ILE A 137 5.78 5.30 -8.09
C ILE A 137 7.21 4.88 -8.42
N THR A 138 8.10 5.81 -8.81
CA THR A 138 9.52 5.48 -9.06
C THR A 138 10.21 4.91 -7.81
N ALA A 139 9.94 5.46 -6.63
CA ALA A 139 10.47 4.89 -5.38
C ALA A 139 9.96 3.46 -5.14
N THR A 140 8.70 3.16 -5.47
CA THR A 140 8.14 1.80 -5.29
C THR A 140 8.79 0.75 -6.18
N THR A 141 9.35 1.16 -7.32
CA THR A 141 10.03 0.28 -8.28
C THR A 141 11.49 0.00 -7.93
N ALA A 142 12.03 0.61 -6.87
CA ALA A 142 13.41 0.42 -6.43
C ALA A 142 13.72 -1.07 -6.21
N GLN A 143 14.78 -1.60 -6.82
CA GLN A 143 15.11 -3.02 -6.73
C GLN A 143 15.71 -3.39 -5.37
N ASP A 144 16.41 -2.45 -4.75
CA ASP A 144 17.03 -2.61 -3.44
C ASP A 144 16.88 -1.34 -2.59
N MET A 145 17.27 -1.46 -1.31
CA MET A 145 17.21 -0.37 -0.34
C MET A 145 18.11 0.83 -0.71
N HIS A 146 19.23 0.61 -1.40
CA HIS A 146 20.12 1.70 -1.82
C HIS A 146 19.45 2.54 -2.90
N GLU A 147 18.87 1.91 -3.92
CA GLU A 147 18.09 2.58 -4.96
C GLU A 147 16.90 3.31 -4.34
N LEU A 148 16.21 2.69 -3.37
CA LEU A 148 15.14 3.35 -2.63
C LEU A 148 15.64 4.64 -1.96
N ALA A 149 16.77 4.58 -1.24
CA ALA A 149 17.35 5.75 -0.59
C ALA A 149 17.68 6.87 -1.59
N GLN A 150 18.15 6.53 -2.80
CA GLN A 150 18.38 7.51 -3.87
C GLN A 150 17.09 8.17 -4.37
N HIS A 151 16.00 7.40 -4.52
CA HIS A 151 14.69 7.95 -4.88
C HIS A 151 14.14 8.88 -3.79
N LEU A 152 14.19 8.45 -2.53
CA LEU A 152 13.73 9.25 -1.39
C LEU A 152 14.55 10.53 -1.21
N ARG A 153 15.86 10.49 -1.49
CA ARG A 153 16.73 11.67 -1.47
C ARG A 153 16.26 12.76 -2.44
N ARG A 154 15.64 12.39 -3.56
CA ARG A 154 15.04 13.34 -4.52
C ARG A 154 13.67 13.86 -4.08
N LEU A 155 13.00 13.18 -3.16
CA LEU A 155 11.69 13.55 -2.62
C LEU A 155 11.81 14.48 -1.41
N VAL A 156 12.78 14.23 -0.53
CA VAL A 156 13.00 14.99 0.71
C VAL A 156 13.03 16.52 0.53
N PRO A 157 13.72 17.10 -0.48
CA PRO A 157 13.71 18.56 -0.67
C PRO A 157 12.32 19.14 -0.94
N LEU A 158 11.43 18.37 -1.57
CA LEU A 158 10.06 18.79 -1.88
C LEU A 158 9.19 18.79 -0.61
N LEU A 159 9.32 17.73 0.20
CA LEU A 159 8.67 17.67 1.52
C LEU A 159 9.10 18.83 2.40
N ARG A 160 10.40 19.13 2.42
CA ARG A 160 10.96 20.27 3.13
C ARG A 160 10.38 21.60 2.65
N GLN A 161 10.33 21.83 1.34
CA GLN A 161 9.78 23.07 0.75
C GLN A 161 8.30 23.27 1.12
N ALA A 162 7.54 22.18 1.22
CA ALA A 162 6.15 22.20 1.66
C ALA A 162 5.97 22.20 3.19
N GLY A 163 7.05 22.15 3.98
CA GLY A 163 6.99 22.08 5.45
C GLY A 163 6.41 20.78 6.00
N ILE A 164 6.47 19.68 5.24
CA ILE A 164 5.85 18.40 5.59
C ILE A 164 6.88 17.49 6.25
N GLY A 165 6.66 17.11 7.50
CA GLY A 165 7.49 16.13 8.20
C GLY A 165 7.17 14.68 7.85
N VAL A 166 8.03 13.77 8.31
CA VAL A 166 7.91 12.31 8.12
C VAL A 166 8.29 11.60 9.41
N ASP A 167 7.61 10.50 9.73
CA ASP A 167 7.98 9.59 10.80
C ASP A 167 9.23 8.78 10.39
N TYR A 168 10.41 9.33 10.69
CA TYR A 168 11.69 8.69 10.43
C TYR A 168 11.91 7.36 11.17
N THR A 169 11.29 7.15 12.33
CA THR A 169 11.38 5.86 13.05
C THR A 169 10.66 4.79 12.26
N ARG A 170 9.48 5.12 11.74
CA ARG A 170 8.76 4.23 10.84
C ARG A 170 9.50 4.01 9.52
N LEU A 171 10.01 5.07 8.89
CA LEU A 171 10.76 4.96 7.64
C LEU A 171 11.97 4.04 7.80
N PHE A 172 12.68 4.12 8.92
CA PHE A 172 13.77 3.20 9.24
C PHE A 172 13.32 1.74 9.20
N HIS A 173 12.23 1.39 9.88
CA HIS A 173 11.71 0.02 9.90
C HIS A 173 11.24 -0.45 8.51
N GLU A 174 10.65 0.44 7.72
CA GLU A 174 10.23 0.17 6.35
C GLU A 174 11.44 -0.07 5.43
N MET A 175 12.51 0.73 5.55
CA MET A 175 13.75 0.54 4.82
C MET A 175 14.45 -0.78 5.20
N ALA A 176 14.50 -1.12 6.49
CA ALA A 176 15.12 -2.36 6.97
C ALA A 176 14.43 -3.64 6.44
N GLN A 177 13.15 -3.54 6.05
CA GLN A 177 12.36 -4.65 5.49
C GLN A 177 12.36 -4.68 3.95
N TRP A 178 12.95 -3.68 3.29
CA TRP A 178 12.77 -3.46 1.85
C TRP A 178 13.33 -4.57 0.98
N ASP A 179 14.48 -5.12 1.34
CA ASP A 179 15.14 -6.19 0.59
C ASP A 179 14.60 -7.58 0.94
N GLY A 180 13.58 -7.66 1.81
CA GLY A 180 13.03 -8.90 2.35
C GLY A 180 11.55 -9.12 2.03
N PRO A 181 10.93 -10.16 2.62
CA PRO A 181 9.51 -10.47 2.41
C PRO A 181 8.56 -9.36 2.94
N GLY A 182 9.06 -8.45 3.77
CA GLY A 182 8.31 -7.31 4.28
C GLY A 182 8.04 -6.21 3.25
N ARG A 183 8.72 -6.20 2.09
CA ARG A 183 8.56 -5.16 1.07
C ARG A 183 7.11 -4.92 0.65
N ASN A 184 6.34 -5.98 0.41
CA ASN A 184 4.95 -5.84 0.02
C ASN A 184 4.10 -5.16 1.10
N ARG A 185 4.41 -5.43 2.37
CA ARG A 185 3.77 -4.76 3.52
C ARG A 185 4.06 -3.26 3.50
N VAL A 186 5.31 -2.88 3.24
CA VAL A 186 5.73 -1.47 3.11
C VAL A 186 4.98 -0.79 1.96
N LEU A 187 4.96 -1.41 0.78
CA LEU A 187 4.25 -0.88 -0.39
C LEU A 187 2.76 -0.69 -0.09
N ARG A 188 2.10 -1.68 0.51
CA ARG A 188 0.71 -1.54 0.92
C ARG A 188 0.51 -0.39 1.90
N ALA A 189 1.34 -0.30 2.94
CA ALA A 189 1.23 0.75 3.94
C ALA A 189 1.32 2.14 3.31
N TRP A 190 2.30 2.36 2.41
CA TRP A 190 2.43 3.61 1.67
C TRP A 190 1.21 3.91 0.80
N GLY A 191 0.70 2.91 0.07
CA GLY A 191 -0.47 3.09 -0.78
C GLY A 191 -1.73 3.46 -0.01
N LEU A 192 -1.99 2.75 1.09
CA LEU A 192 -3.18 2.97 1.91
C LEU A 192 -3.13 4.34 2.61
N GLN A 193 -1.95 4.77 3.06
CA GLN A 193 -1.75 6.12 3.58
C GLN A 193 -1.88 7.22 2.52
N TYR A 194 -1.46 6.93 1.30
CA TYR A 194 -1.56 7.86 0.18
C TYR A 194 -3.01 8.08 -0.25
N THR A 195 -3.90 7.11 -0.05
CA THR A 195 -5.33 7.23 -0.36
C THR A 195 -6.17 7.73 0.80
N ASP A 196 -5.82 7.36 2.02
CA ASP A 196 -6.54 7.73 3.23
C ASP A 196 -5.53 8.10 4.34
N PRO A 197 -5.27 9.40 4.57
CA PRO A 197 -4.29 9.82 5.56
C PRO A 197 -4.73 9.54 7.00
N GLY A 198 -5.99 9.10 7.21
CA GLY A 198 -6.52 8.83 8.55
C GLY A 198 -6.82 10.08 9.38
N GLU A 199 -7.03 11.22 8.72
CA GLU A 199 -7.46 12.45 9.38
C GLU A 199 -8.94 12.30 9.82
N GLU A 200 -9.08 12.20 11.15
CA GLU A 200 -10.29 12.18 12.00
C GLU A 200 -11.44 11.26 11.54
N GLU A 201 -11.51 10.08 12.16
CA GLU A 201 -12.71 9.23 12.24
C GLU A 201 -13.95 9.98 12.78
N GLY A 202 -13.74 11.14 13.43
CA GLY A 202 -14.78 11.96 14.07
C GLY A 202 -15.70 12.74 13.14
N ASP A 203 -15.33 12.98 11.88
CA ASP A 203 -16.11 13.84 10.97
C ASP A 203 -16.52 13.15 9.66
N ARG A 204 -16.11 11.88 9.46
CA ARG A 204 -16.42 11.08 8.26
C ARG A 204 -17.36 9.91 8.54
N ALA A 205 -18.34 10.10 9.42
CA ALA A 205 -19.50 9.21 9.58
C ALA A 205 -20.47 9.28 8.37
N GLY A 206 -19.97 9.62 7.18
CA GLY A 206 -20.69 9.64 5.91
C GLY A 206 -20.14 8.55 5.00
N GLU A 207 -21.06 7.75 4.46
CA GLU A 207 -20.96 6.75 3.38
C GLU A 207 -19.55 6.34 2.91
N GLU A 208 -19.28 5.03 2.87
CA GLU A 208 -18.12 4.52 2.14
C GLU A 208 -18.11 5.12 0.73
N PRO A 209 -16.97 5.68 0.29
CA PRO A 209 -16.92 6.32 -1.01
C PRO A 209 -17.25 5.28 -2.08
N ALA A 210 -18.09 5.68 -3.05
CA ALA A 210 -18.53 4.78 -4.10
C ALA A 210 -17.32 4.10 -4.77
N PRO A 211 -17.38 2.76 -4.99
CA PRO A 211 -16.30 2.05 -5.66
C PRO A 211 -15.95 2.66 -7.01
N TYR A 212 -14.70 2.53 -7.43
CA TYR A 212 -14.22 3.21 -8.63
C TYR A 212 -14.99 2.81 -9.91
N TRP A 213 -15.44 1.56 -10.05
CA TRP A 213 -16.24 1.12 -11.21
C TRP A 213 -17.59 1.85 -11.34
N VAL A 214 -18.13 2.40 -10.25
CA VAL A 214 -19.36 3.22 -10.27
C VAL A 214 -19.07 4.63 -10.80
N THR A 215 -17.92 5.18 -10.42
CA THR A 215 -17.51 6.55 -10.76
C THR A 215 -16.74 6.66 -12.08
N PHE A 216 -16.32 5.53 -12.66
CA PHE A 216 -15.62 5.46 -13.94
C PHE A 216 -16.41 6.14 -15.07
N VAL A 217 -15.74 6.98 -15.87
CA VAL A 217 -16.33 7.68 -17.01
C VAL A 217 -15.71 7.15 -18.30
N PRO A 218 -16.42 6.28 -19.05
CA PRO A 218 -15.96 5.81 -20.35
C PRO A 218 -15.69 6.97 -21.31
N GLY A 219 -14.62 6.87 -22.10
CA GLY A 219 -14.27 7.88 -23.10
C GLY A 219 -13.63 9.16 -22.55
N SER A 220 -13.37 9.26 -21.24
CA SER A 220 -12.53 10.33 -20.70
C SER A 220 -11.10 10.23 -21.27
N GLY A 221 -10.37 11.35 -21.34
CA GLY A 221 -9.00 11.37 -21.86
C GLY A 221 -8.05 10.42 -21.11
N ASP A 222 -8.31 10.19 -19.83
CA ASP A 222 -7.49 9.34 -18.96
C ASP A 222 -7.99 7.90 -18.85
N ALA A 223 -9.21 7.59 -19.32
CA ALA A 223 -9.84 6.26 -19.15
C ALA A 223 -8.93 5.10 -19.58
N GLY A 224 -8.22 5.25 -20.70
CA GLY A 224 -7.28 4.22 -21.18
C GLY A 224 -6.11 3.98 -20.22
N ALA A 225 -5.56 5.06 -19.65
CA ALA A 225 -4.45 5.02 -18.70
C ALA A 225 -4.91 4.47 -17.34
N GLU A 226 -6.09 4.86 -16.87
CA GLU A 226 -6.69 4.35 -15.64
C GLU A 226 -6.92 2.84 -15.71
N LEU A 227 -7.54 2.36 -16.80
CA LEU A 227 -7.75 0.92 -17.00
C LEU A 227 -6.43 0.16 -17.16
N ALA A 228 -5.39 0.78 -17.75
CA ALA A 228 -4.06 0.18 -17.83
C ALA A 228 -3.41 0.04 -16.44
N ALA A 229 -3.52 1.07 -15.60
CA ALA A 229 -3.05 1.04 -14.22
C ALA A 229 -3.74 -0.08 -13.43
N LEU A 230 -5.07 -0.20 -13.53
CA LEU A 230 -5.81 -1.28 -12.88
C LEU A 230 -5.42 -2.68 -13.38
N ARG A 231 -5.25 -2.87 -14.70
CA ARG A 231 -4.84 -4.17 -15.25
C ARG A 231 -3.46 -4.61 -14.76
N SER A 232 -2.55 -3.66 -14.49
CA SER A 232 -1.22 -3.97 -13.96
C SER A 232 -1.23 -4.69 -12.60
N GLY A 233 -2.37 -4.66 -11.89
CA GLY A 233 -2.61 -5.44 -10.66
C GLY A 233 -2.92 -6.90 -10.86
N THR A 234 -3.20 -7.36 -12.09
CA THR A 234 -3.67 -8.73 -12.31
C THR A 234 -2.64 -9.75 -11.82
N GLY A 235 -3.02 -10.60 -10.86
CA GLY A 235 -2.13 -11.60 -10.27
C GLY A 235 -1.10 -11.04 -9.27
N ARG A 236 -1.23 -9.76 -8.88
CA ARG A 236 -0.40 -9.12 -7.86
C ARG A 236 -1.15 -9.09 -6.54
N GLU A 237 -0.40 -9.03 -5.44
CA GLU A 237 -1.00 -8.88 -4.10
C GLU A 237 -1.59 -7.46 -3.95
N ALA A 238 -2.77 -7.38 -3.33
CA ALA A 238 -3.50 -6.14 -3.20
C ALA A 238 -2.68 -5.04 -2.51
N GLY A 239 -2.74 -3.81 -3.01
CA GLY A 239 -2.02 -2.65 -2.50
C GLY A 239 -0.51 -2.61 -2.82
N THR A 240 0.06 -3.63 -3.47
CA THR A 240 1.49 -3.62 -3.85
C THR A 240 1.78 -2.88 -5.16
N VAL A 241 0.75 -2.60 -5.96
CA VAL A 241 0.88 -1.95 -7.27
C VAL A 241 0.57 -0.46 -7.13
N ALA A 242 1.63 0.37 -7.14
CA ALA A 242 1.51 1.80 -6.88
C ALA A 242 0.61 2.55 -7.87
N ALA A 243 0.58 2.12 -9.13
CA ALA A 243 -0.31 2.69 -10.14
C ALA A 243 -1.80 2.51 -9.79
N MET A 244 -2.15 1.51 -8.97
CA MET A 244 -3.53 1.25 -8.56
C MET A 244 -3.98 2.08 -7.35
N TRP A 245 -3.05 2.66 -6.58
CA TRP A 245 -3.38 3.31 -5.32
C TRP A 245 -4.52 4.32 -5.44
N PRO A 246 -4.55 5.26 -6.41
CA PRO A 246 -5.62 6.26 -6.52
C PRO A 246 -7.05 5.70 -6.66
N PHE A 247 -7.19 4.42 -7.02
CA PHE A 247 -8.48 3.79 -7.31
C PHE A 247 -9.06 2.99 -6.14
N TYR A 248 -8.27 2.75 -5.08
CA TYR A 248 -8.80 2.11 -3.87
C TYR A 248 -9.76 3.05 -3.13
N ARG A 249 -10.81 2.46 -2.59
CA ARG A 249 -11.88 3.10 -1.82
C ARG A 249 -12.09 2.42 -0.47
N THR A 250 -11.54 1.22 -0.25
CA THR A 250 -11.53 0.54 1.05
C THR A 250 -10.89 1.44 2.12
N ARG A 251 -11.67 1.79 3.13
CA ARG A 251 -11.19 2.47 4.33
C ARG A 251 -10.77 1.44 5.38
N MET A 252 -9.79 1.80 6.20
CA MET A 252 -9.28 0.92 7.23
C MET A 252 -8.72 1.73 8.40
N GLY A 253 -8.93 1.21 9.61
CA GLY A 253 -8.45 1.84 10.84
C GLY A 253 -6.93 2.09 10.80
N SER A 254 -6.50 3.16 11.47
CA SER A 254 -5.13 3.66 11.41
C SER A 254 -4.08 2.58 11.66
N GLU A 255 -4.27 1.76 12.69
CA GLU A 255 -3.33 0.69 13.05
C GLU A 255 -3.17 -0.38 11.94
N LEU A 256 -4.25 -0.73 11.23
CA LEU A 256 -4.19 -1.68 10.12
C LEU A 256 -3.56 -1.04 8.88
N ARG A 257 -3.91 0.23 8.61
CA ARG A 257 -3.38 1.01 7.50
C ARG A 257 -1.87 1.15 7.63
N ASP A 258 -1.44 1.54 8.81
CA ASP A 258 -0.05 1.84 9.13
C ASP A 258 0.82 0.57 9.14
N ARG A 259 0.24 -0.58 9.48
CA ARG A 259 0.94 -1.87 9.38
C ARG A 259 0.92 -2.47 7.98
N GLY A 260 0.29 -1.83 6.99
CA GLY A 260 0.11 -2.38 5.64
C GLY A 260 -0.60 -3.73 5.67
N SER A 261 -1.63 -3.87 6.52
CA SER A 261 -2.35 -5.12 6.71
C SER A 261 -3.10 -5.51 5.43
N LEU A 262 -2.99 -6.79 5.03
CA LEU A 262 -3.75 -7.34 3.93
C LEU A 262 -5.12 -7.79 4.44
N THR A 263 -6.15 -6.96 4.25
CA THR A 263 -7.52 -7.27 4.66
C THR A 263 -8.29 -7.95 3.53
N LEU A 264 -9.29 -8.76 3.88
CA LEU A 264 -10.17 -9.40 2.89
C LEU A 264 -10.91 -8.35 2.04
N ASP A 265 -11.25 -7.19 2.61
CA ASP A 265 -11.90 -6.09 1.89
C ASP A 265 -10.99 -5.50 0.80
N LEU A 266 -9.71 -5.30 1.12
CA LEU A 266 -8.71 -4.81 0.17
C LEU A 266 -8.43 -5.84 -0.94
N VAL A 267 -8.37 -7.13 -0.60
CA VAL A 267 -8.18 -8.23 -1.57
C VAL A 267 -9.38 -8.31 -2.53
N ALA A 268 -10.59 -8.24 -2.00
CA ALA A 268 -11.82 -8.27 -2.80
C ALA A 268 -11.93 -7.05 -3.73
N GLU A 269 -11.66 -5.85 -3.22
CA GLU A 269 -11.66 -4.64 -4.04
C GLU A 269 -10.58 -4.68 -5.13
N HIS A 270 -9.34 -5.05 -4.79
CA HIS A 270 -8.26 -5.17 -5.77
C HIS A 270 -8.65 -6.13 -6.91
N THR A 271 -9.14 -7.31 -6.55
CA THR A 271 -9.55 -8.32 -7.54
C THR A 271 -10.67 -7.78 -8.43
N ALA A 272 -11.70 -7.17 -7.84
CA ALA A 272 -12.81 -6.57 -8.59
C ALA A 272 -12.33 -5.46 -9.55
N LEU A 273 -11.41 -4.59 -9.11
CA LEU A 273 -10.81 -3.54 -9.94
C LEU A 273 -10.07 -4.12 -11.16
N THR A 274 -9.25 -5.16 -10.95
CA THR A 274 -8.51 -5.81 -12.06
C THR A 274 -9.45 -6.48 -13.08
N LEU A 275 -10.51 -7.13 -12.59
CA LEU A 275 -11.54 -7.75 -13.42
C LEU A 275 -12.35 -6.70 -14.18
N PHE A 276 -12.75 -5.61 -13.52
CA PHE A 276 -13.43 -4.48 -14.15
C PHE A 276 -12.59 -3.90 -15.28
N ALA A 277 -11.30 -3.67 -15.03
CA ALA A 277 -10.44 -3.06 -16.02
C ALA A 277 -10.20 -3.92 -17.26
N ARG A 278 -10.22 -5.26 -17.10
CA ARG A 278 -10.21 -6.20 -18.21
C ARG A 278 -11.54 -6.21 -18.95
N HIS A 279 -12.65 -6.16 -18.23
CA HIS A 279 -13.98 -6.17 -18.81
C HIS A 279 -14.28 -4.90 -19.60
N GLN A 280 -13.89 -3.74 -19.08
CA GLN A 280 -14.18 -2.42 -19.63
C GLN A 280 -13.35 -2.05 -20.87
N GLN A 281 -12.23 -2.75 -21.12
CA GLN A 281 -11.16 -2.32 -22.04
C GLN A 281 -11.61 -1.97 -23.47
N THR A 282 -12.59 -2.68 -24.02
CA THR A 282 -13.03 -2.52 -25.42
C THR A 282 -14.38 -1.82 -25.55
N HIS A 283 -14.89 -1.23 -24.46
CA HIS A 283 -16.27 -0.74 -24.40
C HIS A 283 -16.35 0.74 -24.09
N ALA A 284 -17.17 1.44 -24.87
CA ALA A 284 -17.45 2.87 -24.71
C ALA A 284 -18.59 3.17 -23.71
N HIS A 285 -19.29 2.14 -23.21
CA HIS A 285 -20.25 2.23 -22.12
C HIS A 285 -19.76 1.43 -20.92
N ARG A 286 -20.28 1.70 -19.72
CA ARG A 286 -19.85 1.00 -18.50
C ARG A 286 -20.28 -0.46 -18.55
N MET A 287 -19.35 -1.36 -18.26
CA MET A 287 -19.60 -2.79 -18.09
C MET A 287 -20.14 -3.13 -16.69
N HIS A 288 -20.19 -2.15 -15.79
CA HIS A 288 -20.83 -2.30 -14.49
C HIS A 288 -22.33 -2.03 -14.60
N LEU A 289 -23.15 -3.01 -14.25
CA LEU A 289 -24.61 -2.89 -14.20
C LEU A 289 -25.14 -3.49 -12.88
N PRO A 290 -25.74 -2.68 -11.99
CA PRO A 290 -26.35 -3.18 -10.76
C PRO A 290 -27.41 -4.26 -11.04
N GLY A 291 -27.36 -5.35 -10.27
CA GLY A 291 -28.25 -6.52 -10.39
C GLY A 291 -27.78 -7.61 -11.35
N ALA A 292 -26.84 -7.34 -12.25
CA ALA A 292 -26.31 -8.32 -13.21
C ALA A 292 -25.32 -9.30 -12.52
N SER A 293 -25.83 -10.32 -11.83
CA SER A 293 -25.00 -11.33 -11.17
C SER A 293 -24.13 -12.13 -12.16
N PRO A 294 -23.01 -12.75 -11.73
CA PRO A 294 -22.25 -13.69 -12.55
C PRO A 294 -23.11 -14.80 -13.17
N GLY A 295 -24.13 -15.26 -12.45
CA GLY A 295 -25.13 -16.20 -12.96
C GLY A 295 -25.93 -15.64 -14.13
N THR A 296 -26.52 -14.45 -13.95
CA THR A 296 -27.26 -13.76 -15.01
C THR A 296 -26.38 -13.57 -16.26
N ALA A 297 -25.15 -13.07 -16.07
CA ALA A 297 -24.22 -12.81 -17.16
C ALA A 297 -23.81 -14.09 -17.91
N ALA A 298 -23.53 -15.18 -17.18
CA ALA A 298 -23.21 -16.48 -17.77
C ALA A 298 -24.41 -17.11 -18.49
N GLY A 299 -25.63 -16.96 -17.97
CA GLY A 299 -26.85 -17.45 -18.60
C GLY A 299 -27.15 -16.71 -19.91
N LEU A 300 -27.00 -15.38 -19.92
CA LEU A 300 -27.09 -14.56 -21.14
C LEU A 300 -26.04 -14.96 -22.18
N LEU A 301 -24.82 -15.26 -21.74
CA LEU A 301 -23.75 -15.74 -22.61
C LEU A 301 -24.10 -17.08 -23.25
N ALA A 302 -24.60 -18.04 -22.45
CA ALA A 302 -25.04 -19.34 -22.95
C ALA A 302 -26.20 -19.20 -23.96
N ARG A 303 -27.19 -18.34 -23.67
CA ARG A 303 -28.30 -18.03 -24.58
C ARG A 303 -27.82 -17.39 -25.89
N LYS A 304 -26.84 -16.48 -25.83
CA LYS A 304 -26.27 -15.86 -27.02
C LYS A 304 -25.52 -16.88 -27.88
N ALA A 305 -24.81 -17.83 -27.26
CA ALA A 305 -24.13 -18.91 -27.97
C ALA A 305 -25.12 -19.87 -28.67
N THR A 306 -26.26 -20.18 -28.04
CA THR A 306 -27.30 -21.01 -28.69
C THR A 306 -27.98 -20.28 -29.85
N ALA A 307 -28.28 -18.99 -29.69
CA ALA A 307 -28.90 -18.17 -30.72
C ALA A 307 -27.96 -17.85 -31.90
N GLY A 308 -26.66 -17.68 -31.65
CA GLY A 308 -25.66 -17.30 -32.64
C GLY A 308 -25.13 -18.43 -33.53
N GLY A 309 -25.69 -19.63 -33.46
CA GLY A 309 -25.26 -20.77 -34.28
C GLY A 309 -23.97 -21.45 -33.83
N GLU A 310 -23.37 -21.04 -32.70
CA GLU A 310 -22.21 -21.71 -32.07
C GLU A 310 -22.58 -23.08 -31.46
N GLY A 311 -23.88 -23.40 -31.43
CA GLY A 311 -24.42 -24.72 -31.16
C GLY A 311 -24.58 -25.05 -29.67
N LYS A 312 -25.40 -26.06 -29.38
CA LYS A 312 -25.68 -26.56 -28.01
C LYS A 312 -24.41 -26.98 -27.25
N SER A 313 -23.39 -27.42 -27.96
CA SER A 313 -22.10 -27.85 -27.37
C SER A 313 -21.35 -26.70 -26.68
N THR A 314 -21.41 -25.49 -27.25
CA THR A 314 -20.76 -24.31 -26.67
C THR A 314 -21.48 -23.87 -25.41
N ALA A 315 -22.82 -23.84 -25.44
CA ALA A 315 -23.64 -23.55 -24.27
C ALA A 315 -23.42 -24.55 -23.13
N ALA A 316 -23.37 -25.86 -23.42
CA ALA A 316 -23.06 -26.89 -22.42
C ALA A 316 -21.63 -26.74 -21.83
N SER A 317 -20.66 -26.30 -22.65
CA SER A 317 -19.30 -26.03 -22.18
C SER A 317 -19.24 -24.80 -21.26
N LEU A 318 -20.05 -23.77 -21.54
CA LEU A 318 -20.20 -22.59 -20.68
C LEU A 318 -20.88 -22.95 -19.35
N GLU A 319 -21.94 -23.76 -19.39
CA GLU A 319 -22.62 -24.29 -18.21
C GLU A 319 -21.64 -25.09 -17.33
N LYS A 320 -20.85 -26.00 -17.91
CA LYS A 320 -19.81 -26.73 -17.17
C LYS A 320 -18.79 -25.79 -16.55
N ARG A 321 -18.29 -24.79 -17.29
CA ARG A 321 -17.33 -23.81 -16.76
C ARG A 321 -17.93 -23.01 -15.61
N PHE A 322 -19.19 -22.61 -15.73
CA PHE A 322 -19.90 -21.88 -14.69
C PHE A 322 -20.14 -22.76 -13.45
N GLY A 323 -20.49 -24.03 -13.64
CA GLY A 323 -20.58 -25.00 -12.54
C GLY A 323 -19.27 -25.13 -11.75
N VAL A 324 -18.12 -25.16 -12.45
CA VAL A 324 -16.80 -25.16 -11.79
C VAL A 324 -16.57 -23.88 -10.96
N LEU A 325 -16.97 -22.72 -11.49
CA LEU A 325 -16.90 -21.44 -10.76
C LEU A 325 -17.76 -21.47 -9.49
N LEU A 326 -18.96 -22.06 -9.54
CA LEU A 326 -19.80 -22.20 -8.35
C LEU A 326 -19.15 -23.09 -7.29
N THR A 327 -18.38 -24.09 -7.69
CA THR A 327 -17.73 -25.02 -6.77
C THR A 327 -16.42 -24.54 -6.14
N SER A 328 -15.96 -23.33 -6.45
CA SER A 328 -14.71 -22.78 -5.90
C SER A 328 -14.66 -22.89 -4.37
N GLY A 329 -13.54 -23.42 -3.86
CA GLY A 329 -13.30 -23.67 -2.45
C GLY A 329 -12.94 -22.41 -1.66
N ASP A 330 -12.27 -21.44 -2.29
CA ASP A 330 -11.82 -20.21 -1.67
C ASP A 330 -11.93 -18.99 -2.62
N CYS A 331 -11.59 -17.81 -2.09
CA CYS A 331 -11.64 -16.56 -2.84
C CYS A 331 -10.65 -16.52 -4.03
N ASP A 332 -9.48 -17.14 -3.89
CA ASP A 332 -8.44 -17.15 -4.92
C ASP A 332 -8.84 -18.01 -6.13
N GLU A 333 -9.45 -19.18 -5.87
CA GLU A 333 -10.03 -20.05 -6.89
C GLU A 333 -11.20 -19.35 -7.60
N LEU A 334 -12.12 -18.74 -6.83
CA LEU A 334 -13.21 -17.94 -7.41
C LEU A 334 -12.66 -16.84 -8.33
N ALA A 335 -11.66 -16.09 -7.86
CA ALA A 335 -11.00 -15.05 -8.65
C ALA A 335 -10.36 -15.60 -9.93
N ALA A 336 -9.73 -16.79 -9.88
CA ALA A 336 -9.16 -17.44 -11.06
C ALA A 336 -10.24 -17.79 -12.09
N HIS A 337 -11.37 -18.36 -11.66
CA HIS A 337 -12.47 -18.67 -12.58
C HIS A 337 -13.10 -17.42 -13.17
N LEU A 338 -13.28 -16.35 -12.37
CA LEU A 338 -13.77 -15.06 -12.85
C LEU A 338 -12.83 -14.43 -13.88
N ARG A 339 -11.50 -14.49 -13.69
CA ARG A 339 -10.52 -14.04 -14.68
C ARG A 339 -10.65 -14.79 -16.01
N SER A 340 -11.10 -16.04 -15.98
CA SER A 340 -11.37 -16.84 -17.18
C SER A 340 -12.73 -16.54 -17.84
N LEU A 341 -13.72 -16.11 -17.06
CA LEU A 341 -15.09 -15.81 -17.52
C LEU A 341 -15.20 -14.40 -18.09
N VAL A 342 -14.61 -13.40 -17.43
CA VAL A 342 -14.71 -11.98 -17.82
C VAL A 342 -14.32 -11.70 -19.27
N PRO A 343 -13.26 -12.32 -19.86
CA PRO A 343 -12.96 -12.14 -21.28
C PRO A 343 -14.07 -12.63 -22.23
N LEU A 344 -14.86 -13.63 -21.83
CA LEU A 344 -16.00 -14.11 -22.61
C LEU A 344 -17.15 -13.10 -22.54
N LEU A 345 -17.44 -12.57 -21.36
CA LEU A 345 -18.43 -11.50 -21.16
C LEU A 345 -18.06 -10.23 -21.93
N ASN A 346 -16.79 -9.84 -21.88
CA ASN A 346 -16.25 -8.71 -22.63
C ASN A 346 -16.52 -8.85 -24.14
N ARG A 347 -16.21 -10.00 -24.76
CA ARG A 347 -16.47 -10.24 -26.19
C ARG A 347 -17.96 -10.22 -26.51
N ALA A 348 -18.78 -10.74 -25.61
CA ALA A 348 -20.23 -10.77 -25.79
C ALA A 348 -20.92 -9.43 -25.49
N SER A 349 -20.20 -8.43 -24.94
CA SER A 349 -20.74 -7.16 -24.45
C SER A 349 -21.85 -7.36 -23.41
N ILE A 350 -21.60 -8.22 -22.42
CA ILE A 350 -22.55 -8.55 -21.36
C ILE A 350 -22.05 -7.93 -20.05
N GLU A 351 -22.87 -7.10 -19.42
CA GLU A 351 -22.51 -6.37 -18.20
C GLU A 351 -22.45 -7.28 -16.95
N LEU A 352 -21.81 -6.77 -15.89
CA LEU A 352 -21.64 -7.46 -14.61
C LEU A 352 -21.79 -6.50 -13.43
N ASP A 353 -22.42 -6.94 -12.35
CA ASP A 353 -22.49 -6.22 -11.10
C ASP A 353 -21.20 -6.44 -10.29
N TYR A 354 -20.35 -5.41 -10.24
CA TYR A 354 -19.07 -5.44 -9.53
C TYR A 354 -19.22 -5.24 -8.02
N ASP A 355 -20.33 -4.67 -7.54
CA ASP A 355 -20.62 -4.56 -6.11
C ASP A 355 -20.98 -5.93 -5.53
N LEU A 356 -21.82 -6.68 -6.26
CA LEU A 356 -22.08 -8.08 -5.93
C LEU A 356 -20.81 -8.94 -6.03
N LEU A 357 -19.97 -8.69 -7.02
CA LEU A 357 -18.72 -9.41 -7.20
C LEU A 357 -17.73 -9.17 -6.05
N ARG A 358 -17.50 -7.89 -5.68
CA ARG A 358 -16.66 -7.51 -4.53
C ARG A 358 -17.20 -8.15 -3.26
N SER A 359 -18.51 -8.11 -3.06
CA SER A 359 -19.16 -8.71 -1.88
C SER A 359 -18.96 -10.23 -1.82
N ALA A 360 -19.08 -10.92 -2.95
CA ALA A 360 -18.84 -12.35 -3.04
C ALA A 360 -17.38 -12.68 -2.76
N LEU A 361 -16.43 -12.02 -3.42
CA LEU A 361 -14.99 -12.19 -3.18
C LEU A 361 -14.61 -11.95 -1.71
N ARG A 362 -15.22 -10.98 -1.05
CA ARG A 362 -14.96 -10.69 0.37
C ARG A 362 -15.45 -11.79 1.31
N LEU A 363 -16.59 -12.41 0.98
CA LEU A 363 -17.33 -13.28 1.90
C LEU A 363 -17.25 -14.77 1.54
N TRP A 364 -16.60 -15.13 0.42
CA TRP A 364 -16.65 -16.48 -0.15
C TRP A 364 -16.09 -17.55 0.78
N ASP A 365 -15.06 -17.21 1.54
CA ASP A 365 -14.34 -18.09 2.45
C ASP A 365 -14.11 -17.46 3.83
N ASP A 366 -14.89 -16.42 4.17
CA ASP A 366 -14.80 -15.75 5.48
C ASP A 366 -15.22 -16.72 6.59
N PRO A 367 -14.29 -17.13 7.49
CA PRO A 367 -14.59 -18.07 8.57
C PRO A 367 -15.68 -17.56 9.53
N ARG A 368 -15.88 -16.24 9.59
CA ARG A 368 -16.90 -15.60 10.42
C ARG A 368 -18.31 -15.67 9.80
N ARG A 369 -18.41 -16.01 8.50
CA ARG A 369 -19.68 -16.12 7.77
C ARG A 369 -19.73 -17.37 6.87
N PRO A 370 -19.67 -18.58 7.45
CA PRO A 370 -19.56 -19.83 6.69
C PRO A 370 -20.74 -20.12 5.76
N HIS A 371 -21.92 -19.51 5.99
CA HIS A 371 -23.10 -19.70 5.15
C HIS A 371 -23.19 -18.71 3.97
N ALA A 372 -22.29 -17.73 3.86
CA ALA A 372 -22.36 -16.71 2.81
C ALA A 372 -22.18 -17.32 1.41
N THR A 373 -21.21 -18.22 1.25
CA THR A 373 -20.88 -18.93 0.00
C THR A 373 -22.09 -19.65 -0.58
N SER A 374 -22.80 -20.43 0.25
CA SER A 374 -23.97 -21.20 -0.19
C SER A 374 -25.08 -20.29 -0.73
N ARG A 375 -25.26 -19.09 -0.14
CA ARG A 375 -26.24 -18.12 -0.63
C ARG A 375 -25.84 -17.54 -1.99
N PHE A 376 -24.56 -17.22 -2.20
CA PHE A 376 -24.08 -16.77 -3.51
C PHE A 376 -24.25 -17.86 -4.55
N ARG A 377 -23.86 -19.11 -4.23
CA ARG A 377 -24.01 -20.26 -5.12
C ARG A 377 -25.45 -20.46 -5.57
N GLN A 378 -26.39 -20.56 -4.62
CA GLN A 378 -27.81 -20.74 -4.91
C GLN A 378 -28.38 -19.60 -5.74
N ARG A 379 -28.06 -18.34 -5.39
CA ARG A 379 -28.55 -17.18 -6.13
C ARG A 379 -28.01 -17.16 -7.56
N TRP A 380 -26.71 -17.39 -7.74
CA TRP A 380 -26.07 -17.34 -9.06
C TRP A 380 -26.51 -18.52 -9.95
N ASP A 381 -26.72 -19.70 -9.38
CA ASP A 381 -27.26 -20.86 -10.08
C ASP A 381 -28.69 -20.61 -10.58
N HIS A 382 -29.57 -20.13 -9.70
CA HIS A 382 -30.92 -19.71 -10.06
C HIS A 382 -30.92 -18.63 -11.15
N ASP A 383 -30.11 -17.59 -11.00
CA ASP A 383 -30.00 -16.50 -11.96
C ASP A 383 -29.50 -16.98 -13.34
N PHE A 384 -28.58 -17.95 -13.37
CA PHE A 384 -28.09 -18.57 -14.60
C PHE A 384 -29.21 -19.28 -15.37
N HIS A 385 -29.94 -20.18 -14.70
CA HIS A 385 -31.02 -20.92 -15.35
C HIS A 385 -32.15 -20.00 -15.81
N ARG A 386 -32.49 -18.97 -15.03
CA ARG A 386 -33.49 -17.96 -15.43
C ARG A 386 -33.05 -17.20 -16.69
N ALA A 387 -31.81 -16.73 -16.74
CA ALA A 387 -31.30 -15.95 -17.87
C ALA A 387 -31.01 -16.78 -19.14
N ALA A 388 -30.69 -18.07 -18.98
CA ALA A 388 -30.47 -18.97 -20.10
C ALA A 388 -31.77 -19.41 -20.80
N THR A 389 -32.89 -19.38 -20.07
CA THR A 389 -34.21 -19.84 -20.55
C THR A 389 -35.16 -18.70 -20.95
N SER A 390 -35.01 -17.52 -20.33
CA SER A 390 -35.71 -16.29 -20.75
C SER A 390 -35.17 -15.79 -22.08
#